data_AF-A0A7S0MQZ8-F1
#
_entry.id   AF-A0A7S0MQZ8-F1
#
_cell.length_a   1.000
_cell.length_b   1.000
_cell.length_c   1.000
_cell.angle_alpha   90.00
_cell.angle_beta   90.00
_cell.angle_gamma   90.00
#
_symmetry.space_group_name_H-M   'P 1'
#
loop_
_entity.id
_entity.type
_entity.pdbx_description
1 polymer ?
#
loop_
_entity_poly.entity_id
_entity_poly.type
_entity_poly.pdbx_seq_one_letter_code
_entity_poly.pdbx_strand_id
1 'polypeptide(L)'
;MDDLVDSLPGWHRPLPSRIFSGYVDAGESCQNGICYKMHEHYVFVESEKSPSSDPVILWTNGGPGAASLYGLFVELGPFSLSDRSLTTGDYNKTGVPSLFRNEYSWSKFANLLIINSPPPVGFSYCDPKGPSGDGDSCGVWNDTRTADHNLIFLKNWFKAFPEFSQNDLYLTGESYAGVYVPMLARAILSDRSAEARAIRLAGWAVGDACMGTEVLCGNEGPYFYIEFMHGHGQLSDKTYEEIGGACKLHELVKEVPRSKHCAAALGRMAGELGGYYAYALYDECFYRNDFLRAQ
;
A
#
# COMPACT_ATOMS: atom_id res chain seq x y z
N MET A 1 3.39 -25.80 -8.35
CA MET A 1 3.80 -24.39 -8.44
C MET A 1 5.19 -24.35 -7.84
N ASP A 2 6.16 -23.83 -8.59
CA ASP A 2 7.59 -23.88 -8.22
C ASP A 2 8.03 -22.62 -7.45
N ASP A 3 7.06 -21.95 -6.82
CA ASP A 3 7.21 -20.63 -6.18
C ASP A 3 7.79 -20.70 -4.77
N LEU A 4 8.07 -21.90 -4.25
CA LEU A 4 8.59 -22.08 -2.88
C LEU A 4 9.96 -21.42 -2.74
N VAL A 5 10.09 -20.55 -1.75
CA VAL A 5 11.35 -19.88 -1.41
C VAL A 5 12.12 -20.76 -0.43
N ASP A 6 13.24 -21.32 -0.88
CA ASP A 6 14.11 -22.16 -0.05
C ASP A 6 14.90 -21.35 0.99
N SER A 7 15.33 -20.15 0.62
CA SER A 7 16.11 -19.25 1.48
C SER A 7 16.03 -17.80 1.01
N LEU A 8 16.28 -16.87 1.93
CA LEU A 8 16.35 -15.43 1.64
C LEU A 8 17.77 -14.90 1.88
N PRO A 9 18.36 -14.16 0.93
CA PRO A 9 19.60 -13.43 1.17
C PRO A 9 19.47 -12.51 2.40
N GLY A 10 20.53 -12.42 3.21
CA GLY A 10 20.51 -11.66 4.45
C GLY A 10 19.88 -12.40 5.65
N TRP A 11 19.35 -13.61 5.47
CA TRP A 11 18.87 -14.48 6.55
C TRP A 11 19.61 -15.82 6.55
N HIS A 12 20.35 -16.11 7.63
CA HIS A 12 21.23 -17.28 7.72
C HIS A 12 20.68 -18.41 8.60
N ARG A 13 19.37 -18.40 8.88
CA ARG A 13 18.67 -19.42 9.69
C ARG A 13 17.57 -20.07 8.85
N PRO A 14 16.95 -21.17 9.30
CA PRO A 14 15.72 -21.66 8.69
C PRO A 14 14.65 -20.57 8.64
N LEU A 15 13.80 -20.56 7.60
CA LEU A 15 12.64 -19.68 7.52
C LEU A 15 11.63 -20.07 8.63
N PRO A 16 10.92 -19.09 9.24
CA PRO A 16 10.00 -19.36 10.34
C PRO A 16 8.74 -20.12 9.89
N SER A 17 8.36 -20.00 8.62
CA SER A 17 7.27 -20.72 7.95
C SER A 17 7.57 -20.84 6.45
N ARG A 18 6.73 -21.54 5.69
CA ARG A 18 6.88 -21.59 4.23
C ARG A 18 6.57 -20.24 3.62
N ILE A 19 7.39 -19.83 2.67
CA ILE A 19 7.22 -18.59 1.91
C ILE A 19 7.18 -18.97 0.43
N PHE A 20 6.27 -18.37 -0.32
CA PHE A 20 6.15 -18.51 -1.76
C PHE A 20 6.25 -17.13 -2.41
N SER A 21 6.90 -17.03 -3.56
CA SER A 21 7.00 -15.80 -4.32
C SER A 21 6.91 -16.12 -5.80
N GLY A 22 6.00 -15.46 -6.50
CA GLY A 22 5.81 -15.72 -7.93
C GLY A 22 4.76 -14.81 -8.54
N TYR A 23 4.16 -15.27 -9.64
CA TYR A 23 3.23 -14.49 -10.45
C TYR A 23 1.92 -15.25 -10.64
N VAL A 24 0.81 -14.52 -10.57
CA VAL A 24 -0.51 -15.03 -10.92
C VAL A 24 -1.06 -14.19 -12.07
N ASP A 25 -1.70 -14.88 -13.03
CA ASP A 25 -2.43 -14.23 -14.12
C ASP A 25 -3.59 -13.42 -13.53
N ALA A 26 -3.53 -12.10 -13.71
CA ALA A 26 -4.54 -11.16 -13.23
C ALA A 26 -5.51 -10.73 -14.34
N GLY A 27 -5.53 -11.43 -15.49
CA GLY A 27 -6.45 -11.19 -16.60
C GLY A 27 -5.89 -10.26 -17.68
N GLU A 28 -6.74 -9.97 -18.67
CA GLU A 28 -6.39 -9.15 -19.83
C GLU A 28 -7.36 -7.97 -19.97
N SER A 29 -6.84 -6.81 -20.39
CA SER A 29 -7.66 -5.62 -20.67
C SER A 29 -7.09 -4.85 -21.85
N CYS A 30 -7.95 -4.41 -22.78
CA CYS A 30 -7.52 -3.67 -23.97
C CYS A 30 -7.89 -2.18 -23.87
N GLN A 31 -6.92 -1.31 -24.16
CA GLN A 31 -7.09 0.15 -24.22
C GLN A 31 -6.44 0.69 -25.48
N ASN A 32 -7.11 1.59 -26.18
CA ASN A 32 -6.58 2.25 -27.39
C ASN A 32 -5.98 1.28 -28.44
N GLY A 33 -6.57 0.09 -28.57
CA GLY A 33 -6.12 -0.94 -29.53
C GLY A 33 -4.96 -1.82 -29.05
N ILE A 34 -4.47 -1.66 -27.81
CA ILE A 34 -3.44 -2.51 -27.20
C ILE A 34 -4.09 -3.35 -26.11
N CYS A 35 -3.87 -4.67 -26.13
CA CYS A 35 -4.32 -5.58 -25.09
C CYS A 35 -3.17 -5.91 -24.14
N TYR A 36 -3.42 -5.73 -22.85
CA TYR A 36 -2.45 -5.92 -21.78
C TYR A 36 -2.81 -7.17 -20.99
N LYS A 37 -1.93 -8.17 -21.01
CA LYS A 37 -2.05 -9.33 -20.13
C LYS A 37 -1.29 -9.06 -18.84
N MET A 38 -1.97 -9.14 -17.71
CA MET A 38 -1.45 -8.76 -16.39
C MET A 38 -0.84 -9.95 -15.65
N HIS A 39 0.38 -9.78 -15.17
CA HIS A 39 1.10 -10.75 -14.34
C HIS A 39 1.40 -10.10 -12.99
N GLU A 40 0.58 -10.42 -11.99
CA GLU A 40 0.68 -9.80 -10.67
C GLU A 40 1.60 -10.63 -9.76
N HIS A 41 2.65 -9.98 -9.27
CA HIS A 41 3.60 -10.55 -8.33
C HIS A 41 3.00 -10.60 -6.93
N TYR A 42 3.16 -11.75 -6.27
CA TYR A 42 2.77 -11.95 -4.89
C TYR A 42 3.91 -12.54 -4.06
N VAL A 43 3.87 -12.26 -2.75
CA VAL A 43 4.58 -13.05 -1.74
C VAL A 43 3.55 -13.61 -0.77
N PHE A 44 3.54 -14.93 -0.62
CA PHE A 44 2.68 -15.61 0.32
C PHE A 44 3.51 -16.19 1.47
N VAL A 45 3.24 -15.76 2.69
CA VAL A 45 3.90 -16.25 3.92
C VAL A 45 2.86 -17.04 4.70
N GLU A 46 3.08 -18.34 4.87
CA GLU A 46 2.19 -19.15 5.69
C GLU A 46 2.25 -18.74 7.17
N SER A 47 1.15 -18.97 7.88
CA SER A 47 1.12 -18.81 9.32
C SER A 47 2.20 -19.65 10.00
N GLU A 48 2.88 -19.09 10.98
CA GLU A 48 3.85 -19.79 11.82
C GLU A 48 3.17 -20.76 12.81
N LYS A 49 1.84 -20.68 12.94
CA LYS A 49 1.07 -21.47 13.90
C LYS A 49 0.27 -22.59 13.24
N SER A 50 -0.80 -22.27 12.53
CA SER A 50 -1.71 -23.27 11.96
C SER A 50 -2.22 -22.84 10.58
N PRO A 51 -1.38 -22.94 9.51
CA PRO A 51 -1.72 -22.47 8.17
C PRO A 51 -3.08 -22.94 7.64
N SER A 52 -3.46 -24.19 7.91
CA SER A 52 -4.71 -24.79 7.43
C SER A 52 -5.98 -24.27 8.11
N SER A 53 -5.87 -23.54 9.22
CA SER A 53 -7.02 -23.01 9.98
C SER A 53 -6.96 -21.51 10.23
N ASP A 54 -5.76 -20.94 10.28
CA ASP A 54 -5.55 -19.50 10.48
C ASP A 54 -6.01 -18.72 9.23
N PRO A 55 -6.55 -17.50 9.37
CA PRO A 55 -7.10 -16.77 8.24
C PRO A 55 -6.05 -16.46 7.17
N VAL A 56 -6.50 -16.24 5.94
CA VAL A 56 -5.69 -15.57 4.91
C VAL A 56 -5.94 -14.07 5.03
N ILE A 57 -4.87 -13.30 5.23
CA ILE A 57 -4.88 -11.85 5.20
C ILE A 57 -4.22 -11.42 3.91
N LEU A 58 -4.99 -10.82 3.01
CA LEU A 58 -4.44 -10.11 1.86
C LEU A 58 -3.99 -8.71 2.31
N TRP A 59 -2.78 -8.31 1.95
CA TRP A 59 -2.24 -6.97 2.23
C TRP A 59 -1.82 -6.26 0.94
N THR A 60 -2.22 -5.00 0.83
CA THR A 60 -1.72 -4.07 -0.20
C THR A 60 -1.38 -2.70 0.40
N ASN A 61 -0.22 -2.15 0.06
CA ASN A 61 0.06 -0.74 0.29
C ASN A 61 -0.69 0.12 -0.76
N GLY A 62 -0.70 1.44 -0.54
CA GLY A 62 -1.42 2.41 -1.36
C GLY A 62 -0.56 3.09 -2.45
N GLY A 63 -0.35 4.41 -2.31
CA GLY A 63 0.35 5.26 -3.28
C GLY A 63 -0.60 6.25 -3.94
N PRO A 64 -1.34 5.90 -5.01
CA PRO A 64 -1.28 4.70 -5.86
C PRO A 64 0.12 4.33 -6.36
N GLY A 65 0.39 3.05 -6.55
CA GLY A 65 1.61 2.58 -7.20
C GLY A 65 2.77 2.21 -6.27
N ALA A 66 2.55 2.18 -4.95
CA ALA A 66 3.56 1.74 -4.00
C ALA A 66 3.61 0.21 -3.92
N ALA A 67 4.82 -0.37 -3.94
CA ALA A 67 4.99 -1.81 -3.84
C ALA A 67 4.72 -2.31 -2.41
N SER A 68 3.89 -3.34 -2.28
CA SER A 68 3.51 -3.92 -0.98
C SER A 68 4.60 -4.75 -0.31
N LEU A 69 5.73 -4.95 -1.02
CA LEU A 69 6.95 -5.44 -0.39
C LEU A 69 7.46 -4.49 0.71
N TYR A 70 7.09 -3.20 0.66
CA TYR A 70 7.28 -2.28 1.78
C TYR A 70 6.60 -2.82 3.05
N GLY A 71 5.31 -3.15 2.98
CA GLY A 71 4.61 -3.75 4.12
C GLY A 71 5.18 -5.09 4.56
N LEU A 72 5.64 -5.92 3.63
CA LEU A 72 6.30 -7.19 3.98
C LEU A 72 7.60 -6.96 4.78
N PHE A 73 8.47 -6.05 4.36
CA PHE A 73 9.81 -5.93 4.95
C PHE A 73 9.97 -4.81 5.95
N VAL A 74 9.04 -3.86 6.05
CA VAL A 74 9.18 -2.69 6.93
C VAL A 74 8.07 -2.64 7.98
N GLU A 75 6.93 -3.30 7.74
CA GLU A 75 5.75 -3.18 8.60
C GLU A 75 5.38 -4.49 9.32
N LEU A 76 4.83 -5.47 8.59
CA LEU A 76 4.08 -6.58 9.19
C LEU A 76 4.61 -7.99 8.89
N GLY A 77 5.54 -8.13 7.94
CA GLY A 77 6.05 -9.44 7.54
C GLY A 77 7.03 -10.05 8.55
N PRO A 78 7.47 -11.30 8.32
CA PRO A 78 8.25 -12.07 9.28
C PRO A 78 9.65 -11.51 9.51
N PHE A 79 10.14 -10.71 8.56
CA PHE A 79 11.46 -10.08 8.60
C PHE A 79 11.34 -8.58 8.47
N SER A 80 12.22 -7.86 9.15
CA SER A 80 12.31 -6.41 9.09
C SER A 80 13.64 -5.98 8.48
N LEU A 81 13.56 -5.03 7.54
CA LEU A 81 14.63 -4.20 7.03
C LEU A 81 14.56 -2.82 7.68
N SER A 82 15.71 -2.33 8.13
CA SER A 82 15.89 -1.00 8.72
C SER A 82 17.31 -0.52 8.47
N ASP A 83 17.69 0.66 8.94
CA ASP A 83 19.08 1.16 8.84
C ASP A 83 20.10 0.20 9.47
N ARG A 84 19.68 -0.57 10.49
CA ARG A 84 20.49 -1.63 11.08
C ARG A 84 20.88 -2.70 10.05
N SER A 85 20.04 -2.95 9.05
CA SER A 85 20.30 -3.92 7.99
C SER A 85 21.49 -3.54 7.11
N LEU A 86 21.87 -2.26 7.11
CA LEU A 86 22.96 -1.69 6.32
C LEU A 86 24.25 -1.44 7.13
N THR A 87 24.30 -1.88 8.39
CA THR A 87 25.46 -1.63 9.28
C THR A 87 26.09 -2.90 9.83
N THR A 88 25.66 -4.07 9.36
CA THR A 88 26.18 -5.35 9.82
C THR A 88 27.51 -5.72 9.16
N GLY A 89 28.26 -6.62 9.81
CA GLY A 89 29.47 -7.18 9.21
C GLY A 89 29.19 -7.97 7.91
N ASP A 90 28.00 -8.54 7.77
CA ASP A 90 27.61 -9.30 6.57
C ASP A 90 27.26 -8.36 5.42
N TYR A 91 26.56 -7.25 5.69
CA TYR A 91 26.31 -6.21 4.69
C TYR A 91 27.63 -5.63 4.16
N ASN A 92 28.57 -5.27 5.06
CA ASN A 92 29.87 -4.73 4.66
C ASN A 92 30.68 -5.67 3.75
N LYS A 93 30.44 -6.98 3.82
CA LYS A 93 31.13 -7.99 3.00
C LYS A 93 30.40 -8.32 1.70
N THR A 94 29.07 -8.28 1.69
CA THR A 94 28.24 -8.82 0.60
C THR A 94 27.46 -7.77 -0.16
N GLY A 95 27.24 -6.58 0.42
CA GLY A 95 26.31 -5.56 -0.07
C GLY A 95 24.83 -5.94 0.08
N VAL A 96 24.52 -7.10 0.65
CA VAL A 96 23.13 -7.57 0.86
C VAL A 96 22.66 -7.14 2.25
N PRO A 97 21.53 -6.41 2.36
CA PRO A 97 20.98 -6.01 3.65
C PRO A 97 20.69 -7.23 4.55
N SER A 98 21.09 -7.16 5.82
CA SER A 98 20.76 -8.22 6.78
C SER A 98 19.29 -8.17 7.19
N LEU A 99 18.64 -9.33 7.23
CA LEU A 99 17.25 -9.47 7.69
C LEU A 99 17.21 -9.73 9.19
N PHE A 100 16.35 -9.02 9.90
CA PHE A 100 16.07 -9.25 11.31
C PHE A 100 14.68 -9.85 11.50
N ARG A 101 14.51 -10.70 12.52
CA ARG A 101 13.20 -11.26 12.85
C ARG A 101 12.27 -10.14 13.36
N ASN A 102 11.07 -10.06 12.80
CA ASN A 102 10.01 -9.21 13.33
C ASN A 102 9.19 -9.96 14.39
N GLU A 103 9.42 -9.67 15.66
CA GLU A 103 8.67 -10.34 16.74
C GLU A 103 7.19 -9.99 16.81
N TYR A 104 6.72 -9.01 16.04
CA TYR A 104 5.33 -8.58 15.96
C TYR A 104 4.68 -8.92 14.62
N SER A 105 5.32 -9.79 13.83
CA SER A 105 4.81 -10.14 12.51
C SER A 105 3.41 -10.73 12.55
N TRP A 106 2.59 -10.35 11.56
CA TRP A 106 1.25 -10.89 11.38
C TRP A 106 1.26 -12.36 10.94
N SER A 107 2.38 -12.89 10.42
CA SER A 107 2.52 -14.32 10.12
C SER A 107 2.45 -15.18 11.37
N LYS A 108 2.57 -14.61 12.58
CA LYS A 108 2.38 -15.35 13.83
C LYS A 108 0.93 -15.81 14.07
N PHE A 109 -0.05 -15.25 13.36
CA PHE A 109 -1.48 -15.57 13.56
C PHE A 109 -2.30 -15.69 12.26
N ALA A 110 -1.70 -15.47 11.09
CA ALA A 110 -2.38 -15.52 9.81
C ALA A 110 -1.45 -15.93 8.68
N ASN A 111 -2.02 -16.43 7.58
CA ASN A 111 -1.32 -16.57 6.32
C ASN A 111 -1.35 -15.21 5.60
N LEU A 112 -0.19 -14.63 5.27
CA LEU A 112 -0.10 -13.31 4.67
C LEU A 112 0.07 -13.43 3.16
N LEU A 113 -0.88 -12.86 2.41
CA LEU A 113 -0.82 -12.74 0.96
C LEU A 113 -0.52 -11.27 0.60
N ILE A 114 0.73 -10.98 0.31
CA ILE A 114 1.21 -9.65 -0.09
C ILE A 114 1.14 -9.54 -1.61
N ILE A 115 0.46 -8.51 -2.14
CA ILE A 115 0.31 -8.32 -3.59
C ILE A 115 0.93 -7.01 -4.05
N ASN A 116 1.69 -7.02 -5.13
CA ASN A 116 2.16 -5.79 -5.79
C ASN A 116 1.14 -5.39 -6.86
N SER A 117 0.14 -4.58 -6.49
CA SER A 117 -0.97 -4.23 -7.38
C SER A 117 -1.11 -2.70 -7.52
N PRO A 118 -1.59 -2.21 -8.69
CA PRO A 118 -1.77 -2.95 -9.94
C PRO A 118 -0.44 -3.08 -10.72
N PRO A 119 -0.28 -4.02 -11.68
CA PRO A 119 0.88 -4.03 -12.57
C PRO A 119 1.08 -2.69 -13.30
N PRO A 120 2.30 -2.14 -13.41
CA PRO A 120 3.58 -2.80 -13.19
C PRO A 120 4.24 -2.45 -11.83
N VAL A 121 3.45 -2.31 -10.77
CA VAL A 121 3.99 -2.01 -9.43
C VAL A 121 4.96 -3.08 -8.95
N GLY A 122 6.10 -2.64 -8.40
CA GLY A 122 7.11 -3.54 -7.85
C GLY A 122 7.68 -4.49 -8.89
N PHE A 123 7.45 -5.79 -8.71
CA PHE A 123 7.84 -6.82 -9.68
C PHE A 123 6.72 -7.22 -10.64
N SER A 124 5.48 -6.78 -10.39
CA SER A 124 4.36 -7.07 -11.31
C SER A 124 4.60 -6.43 -12.67
N TYR A 125 4.08 -7.04 -13.72
CA TYR A 125 4.27 -6.55 -15.09
C TYR A 125 3.10 -6.90 -15.99
N CYS A 126 3.16 -6.44 -17.24
CA CYS A 126 2.18 -6.80 -18.25
C CYS A 126 2.81 -6.99 -19.63
N ASP A 127 2.23 -7.90 -20.41
CA ASP A 127 2.55 -8.01 -21.84
C ASP A 127 1.86 -6.88 -22.63
N PRO A 128 2.42 -6.43 -23.76
CA PRO A 128 3.60 -6.96 -24.44
C PRO A 128 4.95 -6.43 -23.94
N LYS A 129 4.96 -5.52 -22.95
CA LYS A 129 6.21 -4.93 -22.45
C LYS A 129 7.04 -5.90 -21.61
N GLY A 130 6.38 -6.83 -20.93
CA GLY A 130 7.03 -7.79 -20.05
C GLY A 130 7.64 -7.13 -18.81
N PRO A 131 8.55 -7.83 -18.10
CA PRO A 131 9.15 -7.34 -16.86
C PRO A 131 10.03 -6.09 -16.99
N SER A 132 10.35 -5.65 -18.20
CA SER A 132 11.14 -4.43 -18.46
C SER A 132 10.27 -3.18 -18.68
N GLY A 133 8.95 -3.28 -18.47
CA GLY A 133 8.04 -2.14 -18.50
C GLY A 133 8.30 -1.12 -17.40
N ASP A 134 7.83 0.10 -17.62
CA ASP A 134 7.80 1.23 -16.68
C ASP A 134 6.38 1.51 -16.18
N GLY A 135 6.20 2.54 -15.34
CA GLY A 135 4.91 2.89 -14.72
C GLY A 135 3.73 3.09 -15.69
N ASP A 136 4.01 3.40 -16.96
CA ASP A 136 2.99 3.66 -17.99
C ASP A 136 2.78 2.46 -18.94
N SER A 137 3.51 1.37 -18.74
CA SER A 137 3.56 0.23 -19.66
C SER A 137 2.29 -0.63 -19.68
N CYS A 138 1.42 -0.53 -18.68
CA CYS A 138 0.21 -1.37 -18.52
C CYS A 138 -1.11 -0.65 -18.82
N GLY A 139 -1.02 0.46 -19.56
CA GLY A 139 -2.17 1.31 -19.87
C GLY A 139 -2.65 2.09 -18.65
N VAL A 140 -3.74 2.82 -18.81
CA VAL A 140 -4.27 3.72 -17.78
C VAL A 140 -5.03 2.94 -16.72
N TRP A 141 -4.66 3.12 -15.46
CA TRP A 141 -5.38 2.54 -14.32
C TRP A 141 -6.46 3.48 -13.80
N ASN A 142 -7.52 2.88 -13.29
CA ASN A 142 -8.51 3.51 -12.44
C ASN A 142 -8.96 2.51 -11.36
N ASP A 143 -9.71 2.97 -10.37
CA ASP A 143 -10.07 2.15 -9.21
C ASP A 143 -10.87 0.90 -9.59
N THR A 144 -11.81 1.03 -10.54
CA THR A 144 -12.62 -0.10 -11.03
C THR A 144 -11.77 -1.14 -11.74
N ARG A 145 -10.90 -0.71 -12.67
CA ARG A 145 -9.99 -1.60 -13.40
C ARG A 145 -9.09 -2.34 -12.43
N THR A 146 -8.55 -1.65 -11.43
CA THR A 146 -7.70 -2.25 -10.39
C THR A 146 -8.46 -3.33 -9.61
N ALA A 147 -9.68 -3.03 -9.17
CA ALA A 147 -10.50 -3.99 -8.42
C ALA A 147 -10.89 -5.23 -9.25
N ASP A 148 -11.22 -5.05 -10.53
CA ASP A 148 -11.56 -6.16 -11.43
C ASP A 148 -10.37 -7.10 -11.64
N HIS A 149 -9.18 -6.56 -11.88
CA HIS A 149 -7.96 -7.36 -12.03
C HIS A 149 -7.56 -8.04 -10.71
N ASN A 150 -7.70 -7.36 -9.56
CA ASN A 150 -7.45 -7.97 -8.24
C ASN A 150 -8.42 -9.12 -7.92
N LEU A 151 -9.68 -9.04 -8.38
CA LEU A 151 -10.63 -10.15 -8.24
C LEU A 151 -10.21 -11.35 -9.10
N ILE A 152 -9.73 -11.11 -10.32
CA ILE A 152 -9.22 -12.19 -11.20
C ILE A 152 -7.98 -12.84 -10.58
N PHE A 153 -7.03 -12.02 -10.10
CA PHE A 153 -5.87 -12.47 -9.35
C PHE A 153 -6.30 -13.38 -8.20
N LEU A 154 -7.21 -12.93 -7.34
CA LEU A 154 -7.60 -13.66 -6.13
C LEU A 154 -8.26 -15.01 -6.47
N LYS A 155 -9.14 -15.05 -7.48
CA LYS A 155 -9.73 -16.30 -7.98
C LYS A 155 -8.67 -17.27 -8.48
N ASN A 156 -7.67 -16.78 -9.22
CA ASN A 156 -6.61 -17.60 -9.77
C ASN A 156 -5.62 -18.04 -8.69
N TRP A 157 -5.36 -17.21 -7.70
CA TRP A 157 -4.54 -17.55 -6.53
C TRP A 157 -5.17 -18.69 -5.73
N PHE A 158 -6.47 -18.64 -5.42
CA PHE A 158 -7.15 -19.76 -4.73
C PHE A 158 -7.21 -21.04 -5.57
N LYS A 159 -7.12 -20.96 -6.90
CA LYS A 159 -6.96 -22.15 -7.76
C LYS A 159 -5.56 -22.75 -7.66
N ALA A 160 -4.54 -21.91 -7.50
CA ALA A 160 -3.15 -22.33 -7.32
C ALA A 160 -2.86 -22.86 -5.91
N PHE A 161 -3.59 -22.35 -4.91
CA PHE A 161 -3.50 -22.67 -3.49
C PHE A 161 -4.84 -23.17 -2.93
N PRO A 162 -5.41 -24.26 -3.48
CA PRO A 162 -6.76 -24.73 -3.14
C PRO A 162 -6.94 -25.14 -1.67
N GLU A 163 -5.86 -25.52 -0.98
CA GLU A 163 -5.86 -25.85 0.44
C GLU A 163 -6.26 -24.66 1.33
N PHE A 164 -6.11 -23.41 0.84
CA PHE A 164 -6.50 -22.21 1.58
C PHE A 164 -7.94 -21.74 1.28
N SER A 165 -8.66 -22.43 0.39
CA SER A 165 -10.05 -22.08 0.03
C SER A 165 -11.05 -22.19 1.19
N GLN A 166 -10.70 -22.92 2.25
CA GLN A 166 -11.53 -23.08 3.45
C GLN A 166 -11.21 -22.06 4.54
N ASN A 167 -10.10 -21.31 4.40
CA ASN A 167 -9.71 -20.29 5.35
C ASN A 167 -10.57 -19.04 5.16
N ASP A 168 -10.86 -18.36 6.26
CA ASP A 168 -11.51 -17.06 6.20
C ASP A 168 -10.54 -16.03 5.60
N LEU A 169 -11.04 -15.22 4.65
CA LEU A 169 -10.28 -14.18 3.98
C LEU A 169 -10.57 -12.82 4.61
N TYR A 170 -9.51 -12.09 4.96
CA TYR A 170 -9.56 -10.68 5.32
C TYR A 170 -8.80 -9.84 4.30
N LEU A 171 -9.42 -8.77 3.82
CA LEU A 171 -8.76 -7.82 2.92
C LEU A 171 -8.22 -6.65 3.73
N THR A 172 -6.92 -6.38 3.62
CA THR A 172 -6.26 -5.34 4.40
C THR A 172 -5.32 -4.49 3.56
N GLY A 173 -5.04 -3.28 4.04
CA GLY A 173 -4.08 -2.39 3.40
C GLY A 173 -3.94 -1.05 4.09
N GLU A 174 -3.14 -0.18 3.50
CA GLU A 174 -2.84 1.17 4.02
C GLU A 174 -2.98 2.27 2.96
N SER A 175 -3.26 3.50 3.39
CA SER A 175 -3.21 4.70 2.55
C SER A 175 -4.25 4.62 1.42
N TYR A 176 -3.85 4.75 0.15
CA TYR A 176 -4.76 4.62 -1.00
C TYR A 176 -5.45 3.23 -1.09
N ALA A 177 -4.98 2.22 -0.33
CA ALA A 177 -5.73 0.98 -0.14
C ALA A 177 -7.11 1.20 0.51
N GLY A 178 -7.37 2.36 1.11
CA GLY A 178 -8.72 2.81 1.49
C GLY A 178 -9.71 2.87 0.32
N VAL A 179 -9.22 2.95 -0.91
CA VAL A 179 -10.00 2.77 -2.14
C VAL A 179 -9.92 1.32 -2.62
N TYR A 180 -8.72 0.73 -2.68
CA TYR A 180 -8.52 -0.63 -3.24
C TYR A 180 -9.28 -1.72 -2.48
N VAL A 181 -9.20 -1.72 -1.15
CA VAL A 181 -9.77 -2.76 -0.29
C VAL A 181 -11.30 -2.80 -0.37
N PRO A 182 -12.03 -1.67 -0.19
CA PRO A 182 -13.49 -1.67 -0.37
C PRO A 182 -13.91 -1.99 -1.80
N MET A 183 -13.17 -1.53 -2.81
CA MET A 183 -13.48 -1.81 -4.21
C MET A 183 -13.36 -3.30 -4.53
N LEU A 184 -12.30 -3.96 -4.04
CA LEU A 184 -12.14 -5.41 -4.18
C LEU A 184 -13.22 -6.17 -3.39
N ALA A 185 -13.51 -5.77 -2.16
CA ALA A 185 -14.59 -6.36 -1.37
C ALA A 185 -15.93 -6.28 -2.13
N ARG A 186 -16.25 -5.12 -2.71
CA ARG A 186 -17.44 -4.92 -3.53
C ARG A 186 -17.44 -5.80 -4.78
N ALA A 187 -16.28 -5.93 -5.45
CA ALA A 187 -16.15 -6.79 -6.63
C ALA A 187 -16.42 -8.26 -6.30
N ILE A 188 -15.84 -8.79 -5.21
CA ILE A 188 -16.10 -10.15 -4.71
C ILE A 188 -17.59 -10.36 -4.44
N LEU A 189 -18.23 -9.44 -3.69
CA LEU A 189 -19.64 -9.57 -3.29
C LEU A 189 -20.63 -9.42 -4.44
N SER A 190 -20.25 -8.68 -5.49
CA SER A 190 -21.09 -8.43 -6.66
C SER A 190 -21.01 -9.55 -7.70
N ASP A 191 -19.87 -10.23 -7.77
CA ASP A 191 -19.64 -11.32 -8.70
C ASP A 191 -20.51 -12.56 -8.36
N ARG A 192 -21.11 -13.16 -9.39
CA ARG A 192 -22.06 -14.30 -9.27
C ARG A 192 -21.47 -15.63 -9.71
N SER A 193 -20.22 -15.67 -10.14
CA SER A 193 -19.49 -16.89 -10.48
C SER A 193 -19.32 -17.81 -9.26
N ALA A 194 -19.17 -19.11 -9.53
CA ALA A 194 -18.96 -20.08 -8.47
C ALA A 194 -17.63 -19.83 -7.74
N GLU A 195 -16.61 -19.39 -8.47
CA GLU A 195 -15.28 -19.04 -7.95
C GLU A 195 -15.34 -17.86 -6.98
N ALA A 196 -16.05 -16.78 -7.32
CA ALA A 196 -16.21 -15.66 -6.39
C ALA A 196 -16.99 -16.06 -5.14
N ARG A 197 -18.05 -16.86 -5.29
CA ARG A 197 -18.85 -17.37 -4.16
C ARG A 197 -18.11 -18.33 -3.25
N ALA A 198 -17.05 -18.97 -3.74
CA ALA A 198 -16.19 -19.84 -2.94
C ALA A 198 -15.23 -19.03 -2.05
N ILE A 199 -15.00 -17.75 -2.33
CA ILE A 199 -14.17 -16.87 -1.50
C ILE A 199 -14.89 -16.58 -0.19
N ARG A 200 -14.30 -17.01 0.93
CA ARG A 200 -14.84 -16.81 2.28
C ARG A 200 -14.46 -15.44 2.85
N LEU A 201 -14.92 -14.35 2.21
CA LEU A 201 -14.67 -13.00 2.69
C LEU A 201 -15.32 -12.80 4.08
N ALA A 202 -14.50 -12.71 5.12
CA ALA A 202 -14.95 -12.56 6.51
C ALA A 202 -14.91 -11.10 6.99
N GLY A 203 -14.03 -10.27 6.43
CA GLY A 203 -13.93 -8.87 6.80
C GLY A 203 -12.85 -8.12 6.04
N TRP A 204 -12.68 -6.85 6.40
CA TRP A 204 -11.62 -6.00 5.87
C TRP A 204 -11.22 -4.92 6.89
N ALA A 205 -10.00 -4.41 6.78
CA ALA A 205 -9.46 -3.35 7.62
C ALA A 205 -8.50 -2.47 6.82
N VAL A 206 -8.45 -1.17 7.08
CA VAL A 206 -7.52 -0.26 6.40
C VAL A 206 -6.87 0.68 7.40
N GLY A 207 -5.54 0.78 7.36
CA GLY A 207 -4.75 1.75 8.13
C GLY A 207 -4.64 3.08 7.40
N ASP A 208 -4.76 4.19 8.14
CA ASP A 208 -4.52 5.57 7.67
C ASP A 208 -5.11 5.83 6.28
N ALA A 209 -6.38 5.45 6.16
CA ALA A 209 -7.03 5.18 4.89
C ALA A 209 -7.39 6.45 4.12
N CYS A 210 -7.20 6.34 2.82
CA CYS A 210 -7.77 7.23 1.85
C CYS A 210 -9.24 6.89 1.60
N MET A 211 -10.17 7.64 2.19
CA MET A 211 -11.60 7.28 2.23
C MET A 211 -12.42 7.82 1.06
N GLY A 212 -11.76 8.36 0.03
CA GLY A 212 -12.37 8.82 -1.21
C GLY A 212 -12.40 10.33 -1.34
N THR A 213 -12.53 10.81 -2.58
CA THR A 213 -12.32 12.21 -2.97
C THR A 213 -13.34 13.20 -2.40
N GLU A 214 -14.45 12.73 -1.86
CA GLU A 214 -15.46 13.56 -1.18
C GLU A 214 -15.25 13.65 0.34
N VAL A 215 -14.36 12.83 0.90
CA VAL A 215 -14.15 12.70 2.35
C VAL A 215 -12.71 13.03 2.75
N LEU A 216 -11.73 12.29 2.20
CA LEU A 216 -10.31 12.40 2.51
C LEU A 216 -9.48 11.85 1.32
N CYS A 217 -8.49 12.62 0.84
CA CYS A 217 -7.64 12.44 -0.37
C CYS A 217 -8.17 12.93 -1.72
N GLY A 218 -9.03 13.92 -1.76
CA GLY A 218 -9.38 14.61 -2.99
C GLY A 218 -9.74 16.07 -2.73
N ASN A 219 -11.03 16.33 -2.67
CA ASN A 219 -11.60 17.67 -2.68
C ASN A 219 -12.06 18.11 -1.28
N GLU A 220 -11.39 17.67 -0.21
CA GLU A 220 -11.70 17.99 1.19
C GLU A 220 -11.15 19.34 1.67
N GLY A 221 -10.28 19.98 0.87
CA GLY A 221 -9.62 21.23 1.23
C GLY A 221 -8.73 21.11 2.50
N PRO A 222 -8.14 22.22 2.97
CA PRO A 222 -7.14 22.20 4.04
C PRO A 222 -7.73 22.13 5.46
N TYR A 223 -9.06 22.11 5.64
CA TYR A 223 -9.69 22.25 6.96
C TYR A 223 -9.14 21.26 8.00
N PHE A 224 -9.21 19.95 7.72
CA PHE A 224 -8.73 18.93 8.67
C PHE A 224 -7.24 19.01 8.92
N TYR A 225 -6.47 19.41 7.92
CA TYR A 225 -5.04 19.62 8.05
C TYR A 225 -4.71 20.81 8.97
N ILE A 226 -5.47 21.90 8.88
CA ILE A 226 -5.34 23.07 9.76
C ILE A 226 -5.64 22.68 11.21
N GLU A 227 -6.78 22.01 11.43
CA GLU A 227 -7.18 21.53 12.77
C GLU A 227 -6.15 20.55 13.35
N PHE A 228 -5.66 19.62 12.53
CA PHE A 228 -4.62 18.68 12.95
C PHE A 228 -3.34 19.41 13.36
N MET A 229 -2.82 20.31 12.52
CA MET A 229 -1.56 21.01 12.79
C MET A 229 -1.66 21.96 13.98
N HIS A 230 -2.77 22.68 14.14
CA HIS A 230 -3.01 23.51 15.33
C HIS A 230 -3.13 22.65 16.59
N GLY A 231 -3.91 21.57 16.55
CA GLY A 231 -4.05 20.64 17.67
C GLY A 231 -2.75 19.95 18.08
N HIS A 232 -1.78 19.83 17.16
CA HIS A 232 -0.45 19.26 17.43
C HIS A 232 0.61 20.34 17.74
N GLY A 233 0.20 21.60 17.95
CA GLY A 233 1.09 22.71 18.30
C GLY A 233 2.06 23.14 17.19
N GLN A 234 1.78 22.76 15.95
CA GLN A 234 2.61 23.09 14.77
C GLN A 234 2.23 24.44 14.16
N LEU A 235 1.06 24.97 14.53
CA LEU A 235 0.53 26.25 14.06
C LEU A 235 0.21 27.15 15.26
N SER A 236 0.65 28.41 15.23
CA SER A 236 0.35 29.39 16.27
C SER A 236 -1.11 29.80 16.27
N ASP A 237 -1.64 30.14 17.45
CA ASP A 237 -2.99 30.67 17.63
C ASP A 237 -3.25 31.88 16.75
N LYS A 238 -2.24 32.76 16.58
CA LYS A 238 -2.34 33.94 15.72
C LYS A 238 -2.63 33.57 14.27
N THR A 239 -1.90 32.61 13.71
CA THR A 239 -2.11 32.18 12.33
C THR A 239 -3.40 31.39 12.18
N TYR A 240 -3.77 30.58 13.17
CA TYR A 240 -5.05 29.87 13.20
C TYR A 240 -6.26 30.84 13.21
N GLU A 241 -6.25 31.85 14.09
CA GLU A 241 -7.29 32.89 14.15
C GLU A 241 -7.35 33.70 12.85
N GLU A 242 -6.19 33.99 12.25
CA GLU A 242 -6.12 34.71 10.99
C GLU A 242 -6.75 33.94 9.84
N ILE A 243 -6.52 32.62 9.75
CA ILE A 243 -7.22 31.75 8.80
C ILE A 243 -8.72 31.80 9.06
N GLY A 244 -9.16 31.66 10.32
CA GLY A 244 -10.57 31.70 10.70
C GLY A 244 -11.27 33.02 10.35
N GLY A 245 -10.54 34.14 10.38
CA GLY A 245 -11.05 35.46 9.97
C GLY A 245 -11.00 35.72 8.46
N ALA A 246 -10.03 35.14 7.74
CA ALA A 246 -9.79 35.40 6.33
C ALA A 246 -10.50 34.42 5.37
N CYS A 247 -10.78 33.20 5.82
CA CYS A 247 -11.36 32.13 5.01
C CYS A 247 -12.82 31.86 5.41
N LYS A 248 -13.71 31.68 4.43
CA LYS A 248 -15.03 31.10 4.68
C LYS A 248 -14.91 29.59 4.76
N LEU A 249 -15.76 28.93 5.56
CA LEU A 249 -15.72 27.47 5.72
C LEU A 249 -15.72 26.70 4.39
N HIS A 250 -16.54 27.12 3.42
CA HIS A 250 -16.58 26.46 2.09
C HIS A 250 -15.27 26.54 1.29
N GLU A 251 -14.38 27.50 1.60
CA GLU A 251 -13.02 27.62 1.02
C GLU A 251 -12.01 26.68 1.70
N LEU A 252 -12.35 26.18 2.90
CA LEU A 252 -11.51 25.31 3.72
C LEU A 252 -11.88 23.84 3.58
N VAL A 253 -13.17 23.53 3.39
CA VAL A 253 -13.66 22.13 3.31
C VAL A 253 -13.74 21.59 1.88
N LYS A 254 -13.30 22.39 0.88
CA LYS A 254 -13.20 21.99 -0.53
C LYS A 254 -12.01 22.62 -1.24
N GLU A 255 -11.48 21.96 -2.26
CA GLU A 255 -10.59 22.55 -3.27
C GLU A 255 -11.40 23.40 -4.25
N VAL A 256 -11.63 24.65 -3.86
CA VAL A 256 -12.26 25.69 -4.67
C VAL A 256 -11.32 26.88 -4.82
N PRO A 257 -11.50 27.73 -5.85
CA PRO A 257 -10.77 28.99 -5.93
C PRO A 257 -10.95 29.82 -4.66
N ARG A 258 -9.83 30.08 -3.97
CA ARG A 258 -9.82 30.80 -2.69
C ARG A 258 -9.74 32.30 -2.92
N SER A 259 -10.40 33.07 -2.06
CA SER A 259 -10.25 34.53 -2.02
C SER A 259 -8.79 34.91 -1.77
N LYS A 260 -8.37 36.10 -2.22
CA LYS A 260 -6.98 36.56 -2.05
C LYS A 260 -6.55 36.59 -0.59
N HIS A 261 -7.46 36.96 0.31
CA HIS A 261 -7.18 37.02 1.75
C HIS A 261 -7.04 35.63 2.36
N CYS A 262 -7.91 34.68 1.99
CA CYS A 262 -7.81 33.30 2.45
C CYS A 262 -6.52 32.63 1.94
N ALA A 263 -6.21 32.77 0.65
CA ALA A 263 -4.97 32.25 0.07
C ALA A 263 -3.72 32.82 0.75
N ALA A 264 -3.72 34.11 1.10
CA ALA A 264 -2.61 34.72 1.83
C ALA A 264 -2.45 34.18 3.26
N ALA A 265 -3.56 33.91 3.97
CA ALA A 265 -3.52 33.32 5.30
C ALA A 265 -2.99 31.87 5.27
N LEU A 266 -3.47 31.06 4.33
CA LEU A 266 -2.95 29.69 4.12
C LEU A 266 -1.48 29.67 3.69
N GLY A 267 -1.04 30.67 2.91
CA GLY A 267 0.37 30.84 2.57
C GLY A 267 1.25 31.13 3.79
N ARG A 268 0.75 31.89 4.77
CA ARG A 268 1.45 32.11 6.05
C ARG A 268 1.56 30.83 6.87
N MET A 269 0.47 30.06 6.97
CA MET A 269 0.51 28.73 7.59
C MET A 269 1.59 27.84 6.99
N ALA A 270 1.66 27.75 5.65
CA ALA A 270 2.68 26.94 4.99
C ALA A 270 4.11 27.39 5.33
N GLY A 271 4.34 28.70 5.43
CA GLY A 271 5.64 29.25 5.85
C GLY A 271 5.98 28.96 7.31
N GLU A 272 4.98 28.97 8.20
CA GLU A 272 5.15 28.71 9.62
C GLU A 272 5.42 27.22 9.93
N LEU A 273 4.68 26.32 9.28
CA LEU A 273 4.86 24.88 9.43
C LEU A 273 6.25 24.43 8.95
N GLY A 274 6.80 25.08 7.93
CA GLY A 274 8.09 24.72 7.37
C GLY A 274 8.11 23.28 6.83
N GLY A 275 9.30 22.66 6.84
CA GLY A 275 9.48 21.27 6.40
C GLY A 275 9.39 20.30 7.58
N TYR A 276 8.46 19.35 7.50
CA TYR A 276 8.25 18.28 8.47
C TYR A 276 8.05 16.94 7.74
N TYR A 277 8.08 15.83 8.49
CA TYR A 277 7.80 14.51 7.92
C TYR A 277 6.31 14.22 7.97
N ALA A 278 5.66 14.21 6.81
CA ALA A 278 4.19 14.14 6.73
C ALA A 278 3.59 12.81 7.18
N TYR A 279 4.37 11.73 7.15
CA TYR A 279 3.91 10.39 7.55
C TYR A 279 4.13 10.11 9.04
N ALA A 280 5.02 10.86 9.70
CA ALA A 280 5.21 10.81 11.15
C ALA A 280 5.72 12.17 11.67
N LEU A 281 4.79 13.03 12.10
CA LEU A 281 5.04 14.44 12.44
C LEU A 281 6.20 14.66 13.44
N TYR A 282 6.37 13.74 14.38
CA TYR A 282 7.34 13.84 15.47
C TYR A 282 8.66 13.12 15.20
N ASP A 283 8.82 12.54 14.02
CA ASP A 283 10.01 11.79 13.65
C ASP A 283 10.99 12.66 12.84
N GLU A 284 12.21 12.17 12.68
CA GLU A 284 13.25 12.85 11.91
C GLU A 284 12.90 12.85 10.40
N CYS A 285 13.01 14.03 9.78
CA CYS A 285 12.87 14.14 8.34
C CYS A 285 14.20 13.77 7.65
N PHE A 286 14.34 12.51 7.25
CA PHE A 286 15.54 11.97 6.58
C PHE A 286 15.81 12.60 5.20
N TYR A 287 14.83 13.26 4.59
CA TYR A 287 14.91 13.82 3.23
C TYR A 287 15.86 15.02 3.06
N ARG A 288 16.55 15.50 4.11
CA ARG A 288 17.34 16.75 4.04
C ARG A 288 18.65 16.66 3.24
N ASN A 289 19.23 15.49 3.01
CA ASN A 289 20.56 15.41 2.36
C ASN A 289 20.55 14.98 0.88
N ASP A 290 19.54 14.25 0.43
CA ASP A 290 19.63 13.55 -0.87
C ASP A 290 18.87 14.26 -2.02
N PHE A 291 17.83 15.03 -1.73
CA PHE A 291 17.06 15.76 -2.75
C PHE A 291 17.50 17.22 -2.99
N LEU A 292 18.26 17.83 -2.07
CA LEU A 292 18.85 19.15 -2.30
C LEU A 292 20.04 19.13 -3.27
N ARG A 293 20.47 17.95 -3.74
CA ARG A 293 21.50 17.80 -4.78
C ARG A 293 20.92 17.80 -6.21
N ALA A 294 19.60 17.88 -6.35
CA ALA A 294 18.92 17.98 -7.63
C ALA A 294 18.08 19.26 -7.72
N GLN A 295 18.73 20.42 -7.56
CA GLN A 295 18.30 21.71 -8.14
C GLN A 295 19.53 22.47 -8.63
#